data_AF-A0A1G5DDM9-F1
#
_entry.id   AF-A0A1G5DDM9-F1
#
_cell.length_a   1.000
_cell.length_b   1.000
_cell.length_c   1.000
_cell.angle_alpha   90.00
_cell.angle_beta   90.00
_cell.angle_gamma   90.00
#
_symmetry.space_group_name_H-M   'P 1'
#
loop_
_entity.id
_entity.type
_entity.pdbx_description
1 polymer ?
#
loop_
_entity_poly.entity_id
_entity_poly.type
_entity_poly.pdbx_seq_one_letter_code
_entity_poly.pdbx_strand_id
1 'polypeptide(L)'
;MEILQVAAGDGRLTAAELDERLDAALSARTTGDLARLTADLPSDGMPPQARDVVRIDHRFGDITRTDRWLVPRRMEIRLMFGEAKLDFTHAVITHHTLHIDVDLRIGGNLTLVTRPGIVVDTDDLERGSGDIKIRPAYGPDTATLLRVRLTGRSRGGDIIARPPRRKLSEWLLRTTSSGGR
;
A
#
# COMPACT_ATOMS: atom_id res chain seq x y z
N MET A 1 2.78 -13.44 -22.42
CA MET A 1 3.13 -13.42 -23.86
C MET A 1 4.17 -12.34 -24.16
N GLU A 2 3.93 -11.07 -23.83
CA GLU A 2 4.85 -9.95 -24.16
C GLU A 2 6.28 -10.10 -23.58
N ILE A 3 6.42 -10.64 -22.37
CA ILE A 3 7.72 -10.86 -21.70
C ILE A 3 8.62 -11.85 -22.46
N LEU A 4 8.05 -12.90 -23.05
CA LEU A 4 8.82 -13.90 -23.80
C LEU A 4 9.36 -13.30 -25.10
N GLN A 5 8.59 -12.44 -25.76
CA GLN A 5 8.98 -11.77 -27.00
C GLN A 5 10.09 -10.73 -26.75
N VAL A 6 10.03 -10.00 -25.63
CA VAL A 6 11.09 -9.06 -25.22
C VAL A 6 12.40 -9.80 -24.90
N ALA A 7 12.34 -10.91 -24.15
CA ALA A 7 13.52 -11.69 -23.80
C ALA A 7 14.21 -12.38 -25.01
N ALA A 8 13.43 -12.76 -26.04
CA ALA A 8 13.97 -13.24 -27.30
C ALA A 8 14.62 -12.12 -28.14
N GLY A 9 14.06 -10.90 -28.10
CA GLY A 9 14.65 -9.72 -28.72
C GLY A 9 16.02 -9.34 -28.13
N ASP A 10 16.22 -9.62 -26.85
CA ASP A 10 17.50 -9.41 -26.13
C ASP A 10 18.50 -10.58 -26.29
N GLY A 11 18.20 -11.58 -27.12
CA GLY A 11 19.08 -12.71 -27.44
C GLY A 11 19.29 -13.72 -26.30
N ARG A 12 18.43 -13.67 -25.27
CA ARG A 12 18.55 -14.51 -24.06
C ARG A 12 17.71 -15.78 -24.10
N LEU A 13 16.85 -15.90 -25.10
CA LEU A 13 16.14 -17.12 -25.47
C LEU A 13 16.44 -17.39 -26.93
N THR A 14 16.81 -18.62 -27.25
CA THR A 14 16.90 -19.04 -28.64
C THR A 14 15.50 -19.14 -29.25
N ALA A 15 15.37 -19.03 -30.57
CA ALA A 15 14.07 -19.09 -31.25
C ALA A 15 13.30 -20.41 -30.95
N ALA A 16 14.02 -21.52 -30.76
CA ALA A 16 13.43 -22.81 -30.40
C ALA A 16 12.89 -22.83 -28.96
N GLU A 17 13.59 -22.21 -28.00
CA GLU A 17 13.13 -22.12 -26.61
C GLU A 17 11.95 -21.15 -26.47
N LEU A 18 11.87 -20.12 -27.32
CA LEU A 18 10.72 -19.23 -27.41
C LEU A 18 9.47 -19.99 -27.87
N ASP A 19 9.57 -20.76 -28.95
CA ASP A 19 8.43 -21.52 -29.50
C ASP A 19 7.91 -22.58 -28.50
N GLU A 20 8.80 -23.32 -27.83
CA GLU A 20 8.40 -24.29 -26.80
C GLU A 20 7.70 -23.63 -25.60
N ARG A 21 8.19 -22.46 -25.16
CA ARG A 21 7.59 -21.72 -24.03
C ARG A 21 6.30 -21.01 -24.42
N LEU A 22 6.13 -20.61 -25.69
CA LEU A 22 4.89 -20.02 -26.21
C LEU A 22 3.76 -21.05 -26.30
N ASP A 23 4.05 -22.26 -26.81
CA ASP A 23 3.06 -23.34 -26.87
C ASP A 23 2.60 -23.78 -25.47
N ALA A 24 3.52 -23.82 -24.50
CA ALA A 24 3.21 -24.10 -23.11
C ALA A 24 2.37 -22.98 -22.44
N ALA A 25 2.66 -21.71 -22.75
CA ALA A 25 1.90 -20.57 -22.22
C ALA A 25 0.49 -20.46 -22.82
N LEU A 26 0.32 -20.82 -24.10
CA LEU A 26 -0.98 -20.87 -24.77
C LEU A 26 -1.84 -22.06 -24.30
N SER A 27 -1.21 -23.13 -23.83
CA SER A 27 -1.88 -24.32 -23.28
C SER A 27 -2.20 -24.22 -21.77
N ALA A 28 -1.69 -23.19 -21.08
CA ALA A 28 -1.87 -23.01 -19.65
C ALA A 28 -3.33 -22.65 -19.31
N ARG A 29 -3.96 -23.47 -18.47
CA ARG A 29 -5.36 -23.27 -18.05
C ARG A 29 -5.49 -22.49 -16.73
N THR A 30 -4.39 -22.29 -16.01
CA THR A 30 -4.37 -21.60 -14.72
C THR A 30 -3.21 -20.61 -14.60
N THR A 31 -3.40 -19.54 -13.83
CA THR A 31 -2.39 -18.50 -13.60
C THR A 31 -1.12 -19.02 -12.91
N GLY A 32 -1.22 -20.11 -12.15
CA GLY A 32 -0.09 -20.75 -11.47
C GLY A 32 0.84 -21.52 -12.41
N ASP A 33 0.33 -22.00 -13.54
CA ASP A 33 1.14 -22.69 -14.56
C ASP A 33 1.96 -21.67 -15.36
N LEU A 34 1.38 -20.49 -15.63
CA LEU A 34 2.06 -19.38 -16.28
C LEU A 34 3.22 -18.83 -15.44
N ALA A 35 3.05 -18.78 -14.11
CA ALA A 35 4.06 -18.26 -13.18
C ALA A 35 5.34 -19.11 -13.13
N ARG A 36 5.23 -20.43 -13.36
CA ARG A 36 6.41 -21.32 -13.42
C ARG A 36 7.25 -21.09 -14.67
N LEU A 37 6.61 -20.77 -15.80
CA LEU A 37 7.30 -20.58 -17.08
C LEU A 37 8.08 -19.26 -17.16
N THR A 38 7.74 -18.29 -16.30
CA THR A 38 8.39 -16.97 -16.24
C THR A 38 9.26 -16.77 -15.00
N ALA A 39 9.45 -17.80 -14.18
CA ALA A 39 10.15 -17.70 -12.90
C ALA A 39 11.64 -17.33 -13.03
N ASP A 40 12.25 -17.69 -14.17
CA ASP A 40 13.67 -17.50 -14.44
C ASP A 40 13.99 -16.16 -15.12
N LEU A 41 12.95 -15.39 -15.49
CA LEU A 41 13.09 -14.14 -16.22
C LEU A 41 12.94 -12.93 -15.27
N PRO A 42 13.84 -11.92 -15.35
CA PRO A 42 13.72 -10.71 -14.55
C PRO A 42 12.42 -9.97 -14.92
N SER A 43 11.65 -9.55 -13.91
CA SER A 43 10.32 -8.94 -14.06
C SER A 43 10.33 -7.49 -14.59
N ASP A 44 11.38 -7.07 -15.30
CA ASP A 44 11.44 -5.73 -15.89
C ASP A 44 10.43 -5.63 -17.04
N GLY A 45 9.44 -4.75 -16.87
CA GLY A 45 8.35 -4.53 -17.84
C GLY A 45 6.97 -4.97 -17.36
N MET A 46 6.85 -5.66 -16.23
CA MET A 46 5.54 -5.92 -15.62
C MET A 46 5.03 -4.66 -14.90
N PRO A 47 3.75 -4.26 -15.02
CA PRO A 47 3.20 -3.28 -14.09
C PRO A 47 3.46 -3.80 -12.68
N PRO A 48 3.94 -2.97 -11.75
CA PRO A 48 4.39 -3.45 -10.46
C PRO A 48 3.25 -4.26 -9.84
N GLN A 49 3.50 -5.55 -9.62
CA GLN A 49 2.55 -6.41 -8.95
C GLN A 49 2.67 -6.08 -7.47
N ALA A 50 1.56 -5.66 -6.88
CA ALA A 50 1.52 -5.40 -5.46
C ALA A 50 1.86 -6.72 -4.77
N ARG A 51 2.96 -6.76 -4.00
CA ARG A 51 3.30 -7.94 -3.20
C ARG A 51 2.04 -8.36 -2.43
N ASP A 52 1.67 -9.64 -2.49
CA ASP A 52 0.44 -10.12 -1.85
C ASP A 52 0.42 -9.76 -0.35
N VAL A 53 1.58 -9.84 0.31
CA VAL A 53 1.77 -9.48 1.71
C VAL A 53 3.08 -8.69 1.90
N VAL A 54 3.00 -7.56 2.61
CA VAL A 54 4.18 -6.82 3.12
C VAL A 54 4.24 -6.96 4.64
N ARG A 55 5.38 -7.43 5.17
CA ARG A 55 5.62 -7.55 6.61
C ARG A 55 6.55 -6.46 7.11
N ILE A 56 6.19 -5.84 8.22
CA ILE A 56 6.99 -4.85 8.95
C ILE A 56 7.11 -5.38 10.38
N ASP A 57 8.33 -5.77 10.79
CA ASP A 57 8.63 -6.20 12.16
C ASP A 57 9.78 -5.35 12.68
N HIS A 58 9.44 -4.34 13.49
CA HIS A 58 10.39 -3.38 14.04
C HIS A 58 10.24 -3.33 15.56
N ARG A 59 11.33 -3.62 16.27
CA ARG A 59 11.38 -3.50 17.74
C ARG A 59 11.85 -2.14 18.23
N PHE A 60 12.56 -1.41 17.37
CA PHE A 60 13.05 -0.07 17.59
C PHE A 60 13.17 0.64 16.24
N GLY A 61 12.87 1.94 16.22
CA GLY A 61 13.08 2.81 15.07
C GLY A 61 11.90 2.89 14.10
N ASP A 62 11.96 3.89 13.23
CA ASP A 62 10.81 4.31 12.43
C ASP A 62 10.88 3.79 11.00
N ILE A 63 9.72 3.50 10.45
CA ILE A 63 9.56 3.18 9.03
C ILE A 63 8.55 4.14 8.41
N THR A 64 8.96 4.80 7.34
CA THR A 64 8.05 5.65 6.57
C THR A 64 7.94 5.12 5.14
N ARG A 65 6.71 4.92 4.67
CA ARG A 65 6.40 4.73 3.26
C ARG A 65 5.79 6.03 2.74
N THR A 66 6.55 6.75 1.92
CA THR A 66 6.13 8.00 1.27
C THR A 66 6.09 7.86 -0.24
N ASP A 67 5.51 8.86 -0.88
CA ASP A 67 5.55 9.08 -2.33
C ASP A 67 4.76 8.02 -3.14
N ARG A 68 5.18 7.70 -4.36
CA ARG A 68 4.52 6.74 -5.27
C ARG A 68 4.87 5.28 -4.96
N TRP A 69 4.45 4.79 -3.81
CA TRP A 69 4.51 3.37 -3.50
C TRP A 69 3.23 2.65 -3.92
N LEU A 70 3.36 1.39 -4.34
CA LEU A 70 2.22 0.54 -4.68
C LEU A 70 1.63 -0.08 -3.43
N VAL A 71 0.34 0.13 -3.20
CA VAL A 71 -0.37 -0.39 -2.02
C VAL A 71 -0.57 -1.91 -2.16
N PRO A 72 -0.02 -2.74 -1.25
CA PRO A 72 -0.25 -4.18 -1.23
C PRO A 72 -1.69 -4.50 -0.86
N ARG A 73 -2.14 -5.73 -1.09
CA ARG A 73 -3.47 -6.18 -0.65
C ARG A 73 -3.51 -6.45 0.85
N ARG A 74 -2.39 -6.93 1.42
CA ARG A 74 -2.26 -7.22 2.84
C ARG A 74 -0.93 -6.71 3.41
N MET A 75 -0.99 -6.22 4.65
CA MET A 75 0.16 -5.87 5.46
C MET A 75 0.08 -6.55 6.83
N GLU A 76 1.23 -6.90 7.38
CA GLU A 76 1.38 -7.34 8.77
C GLU A 76 2.39 -6.39 9.45
N ILE A 77 1.98 -5.70 10.51
CA ILE A 77 2.76 -4.64 11.16
C ILE A 77 2.90 -4.98 12.64
N ARG A 78 4.12 -5.32 13.06
CA ARG A 78 4.49 -5.54 14.46
C ARG A 78 5.47 -4.48 14.90
N LEU A 79 5.08 -3.68 15.88
CA LEU A 79 5.89 -2.56 16.36
C LEU A 79 6.07 -2.61 17.87
N MET A 80 7.28 -2.27 18.30
CA MET A 80 7.63 -1.89 19.66
C MET A 80 8.54 -0.66 19.55
N PHE A 81 8.38 0.34 20.43
CA PHE A 81 9.23 1.55 20.48
C PHE A 81 9.64 2.16 19.12
N GLY A 82 8.68 2.68 18.35
CA GLY A 82 8.91 3.32 17.05
C GLY A 82 7.61 3.67 16.33
N GLU A 83 7.69 4.27 15.15
CA GLU A 83 6.54 4.64 14.32
C GLU A 83 6.58 3.98 12.94
N ALA A 84 5.46 3.38 12.53
CA ALA A 84 5.19 3.12 11.11
C ALA A 84 4.29 4.22 10.55
N LYS A 85 4.79 4.96 9.57
CA LYS A 85 4.02 5.98 8.86
C LYS A 85 3.77 5.54 7.42
N LEU A 86 2.49 5.35 7.09
CA LEU A 86 2.03 5.01 5.74
C LEU A 86 1.37 6.23 5.12
N ASP A 87 2.00 6.81 4.10
CA ASP A 87 1.48 7.98 3.40
C ASP A 87 0.79 7.58 2.10
N PHE A 88 -0.55 7.69 2.08
CA PHE A 88 -1.37 7.36 0.92
C PHE A 88 -1.60 8.55 -0.03
N THR A 89 -1.00 9.71 0.23
CA THR A 89 -1.23 10.94 -0.55
C THR A 89 -0.87 10.76 -2.03
N HIS A 90 0.22 10.05 -2.32
CA HIS A 90 0.68 9.77 -3.69
C HIS A 90 0.73 8.27 -4.01
N ALA A 91 0.19 7.43 -3.14
CA ALA A 91 0.23 5.98 -3.29
C ALA A 91 -0.59 5.51 -4.49
N VAL A 92 -0.06 4.50 -5.19
CA VAL A 92 -0.72 3.83 -6.31
C VAL A 92 -1.63 2.75 -5.73
N ILE A 93 -2.93 2.87 -5.98
CA ILE A 93 -3.97 1.98 -5.47
C ILE A 93 -4.59 1.24 -6.65
N THR A 94 -4.51 -0.08 -6.63
CA THR A 94 -5.02 -0.97 -7.70
C THR A 94 -6.18 -1.85 -7.24
N HIS A 95 -6.63 -1.68 -6.00
CA HIS A 95 -7.69 -2.45 -5.37
C HIS A 95 -8.46 -1.60 -4.36
N HIS A 96 -9.64 -2.07 -3.97
CA HIS A 96 -10.55 -1.32 -3.09
C HIS A 96 -10.36 -1.59 -1.60
N THR A 97 -9.58 -2.61 -1.23
CA THR A 97 -9.43 -3.03 0.17
C THR A 97 -7.99 -3.40 0.50
N LEU A 98 -7.42 -2.70 1.47
CA LEU A 98 -6.16 -3.04 2.12
C LEU A 98 -6.44 -3.63 3.50
N HIS A 99 -5.96 -4.85 3.76
CA HIS A 99 -5.98 -5.46 5.09
C HIS A 99 -4.67 -5.19 5.80
N ILE A 100 -4.70 -4.68 7.03
CA ILE A 100 -3.52 -4.51 7.88
C ILE A 100 -3.75 -5.23 9.20
N ASP A 101 -3.00 -6.31 9.41
CA ASP A 101 -2.92 -7.00 10.70
C ASP A 101 -1.86 -6.30 11.56
N VAL A 102 -2.24 -5.80 12.73
CA VAL A 102 -1.36 -5.06 13.63
C VAL A 102 -1.12 -5.81 14.94
N ASP A 103 0.12 -5.80 15.41
CA ASP A 103 0.50 -6.06 16.81
C ASP A 103 1.34 -4.88 17.31
N LEU A 104 0.68 -3.90 17.90
CA LEU A 104 1.31 -2.69 18.41
C LEU A 104 1.55 -2.82 19.92
N ARG A 105 2.82 -2.84 20.31
CA ARG A 105 3.24 -2.86 21.71
C ARG A 105 3.51 -1.45 22.22
N ILE A 106 3.94 -1.35 23.48
CA ILE A 106 4.21 -0.07 24.12
C ILE A 106 5.20 0.77 23.29
N GLY A 107 4.83 2.02 23.03
CA GLY A 107 5.60 2.94 22.20
C GLY A 107 5.67 2.59 20.71
N GLY A 108 4.90 1.62 20.22
CA GLY A 108 4.82 1.26 18.79
C GLY A 108 3.62 1.91 18.11
N ASN A 109 3.82 3.00 17.37
CA ASN A 109 2.76 3.82 16.81
C ASN A 109 2.54 3.57 15.31
N LEU A 110 1.29 3.63 14.86
CA LEU A 110 0.92 3.56 13.45
C LEU A 110 0.23 4.87 13.02
N THR A 111 0.84 5.57 12.06
CA THR A 111 0.25 6.76 11.44
C THR A 111 -0.14 6.48 9.99
N LEU A 112 -1.40 6.69 9.66
CA LEU A 112 -1.94 6.66 8.30
C LEU A 112 -2.21 8.08 7.83
N VAL A 113 -1.50 8.53 6.79
CA VAL A 113 -1.79 9.81 6.13
C VAL A 113 -2.71 9.55 4.94
N THR A 114 -3.95 10.03 5.02
CA THR A 114 -5.02 9.72 4.05
C THR A 114 -5.26 10.84 3.05
N ARG A 115 -5.94 10.51 1.94
CA ARG A 115 -6.42 11.45 0.90
C ARG A 115 -7.90 11.19 0.57
N PRO A 116 -8.59 12.03 -0.22
CA PRO A 116 -10.01 11.83 -0.53
C PRO A 116 -10.28 10.42 -1.04
N GLY A 117 -11.35 9.80 -0.51
CA GLY A 117 -11.77 8.45 -0.84
C GLY A 117 -11.09 7.33 -0.04
N ILE A 118 -10.19 7.64 0.90
CA ILE A 118 -9.63 6.64 1.81
C ILE A 118 -10.43 6.60 3.11
N VAL A 119 -10.98 5.44 3.42
CA VAL A 119 -11.73 5.16 4.65
C VAL A 119 -10.92 4.18 5.49
N VAL A 120 -10.78 4.47 6.79
CA VAL A 120 -10.12 3.57 7.74
C VAL A 120 -11.17 2.95 8.65
N ASP A 121 -11.21 1.63 8.65
CA ASP A 121 -12.11 0.78 9.42
C ASP A 121 -11.30 0.12 10.53
N THR A 122 -11.78 0.25 11.77
CA THR A 122 -11.12 -0.21 13.00
C THR A 122 -11.98 -1.17 13.81
N ASP A 123 -13.08 -1.66 13.23
CA ASP A 123 -14.10 -2.42 13.96
C ASP A 123 -13.55 -3.75 14.52
N ASP A 124 -12.55 -4.32 13.84
CA ASP A 124 -11.92 -5.61 14.16
C ASP A 124 -10.62 -5.46 14.99
N LEU A 125 -10.38 -4.31 15.63
CA LEU A 125 -9.21 -4.07 16.49
C LEU A 125 -9.51 -4.35 17.96
N GLU A 126 -8.72 -5.22 18.58
CA GLU A 126 -8.67 -5.33 20.04
C GLU A 126 -7.88 -4.14 20.61
N ARG A 127 -8.59 -3.29 21.35
CA ARG A 127 -8.01 -2.10 21.97
C ARG A 127 -7.54 -2.38 23.39
N GLY A 128 -6.24 -2.17 23.62
CA GLY A 128 -5.60 -2.07 24.94
C GLY A 128 -5.48 -0.61 25.39
N SER A 129 -4.34 -0.23 25.98
CA SER A 129 -4.15 1.12 26.55
C SER A 129 -3.83 2.23 25.54
N GLY A 130 -3.63 1.91 24.25
CA GLY A 130 -3.33 2.89 23.21
C GLY A 130 -4.52 3.71 22.73
N ASP A 131 -4.25 4.91 22.21
CA ASP A 131 -5.27 5.76 21.61
C ASP A 131 -5.51 5.42 20.13
N ILE A 132 -6.77 5.38 19.72
CA ILE A 132 -7.17 5.27 18.31
C ILE A 132 -7.88 6.55 17.92
N LYS A 133 -7.27 7.31 16.99
CA LYS A 133 -7.76 8.62 16.53
C LYS A 133 -7.90 8.62 15.02
N ILE A 134 -9.13 8.39 14.55
CA ILE A 134 -9.47 8.44 13.12
C ILE A 134 -10.16 9.78 12.83
N ARG A 135 -9.49 10.66 12.08
CA ARG A 135 -10.09 11.93 11.66
C ARG A 135 -10.81 11.74 10.32
N PRO A 136 -12.13 11.96 10.25
CA PRO A 136 -12.84 11.97 8.98
C PRO A 136 -12.26 13.12 8.15
N ALA A 137 -11.61 12.75 7.06
CA ALA A 137 -10.84 13.69 6.27
C ALA A 137 -11.69 14.37 5.18
N TYR A 138 -12.83 13.76 4.81
CA TYR A 138 -13.63 14.13 3.64
C TYR A 138 -15.13 13.88 3.90
N GLY A 139 -15.99 14.66 3.25
CA GLY A 139 -17.44 14.61 3.45
C GLY A 139 -18.07 13.29 3.00
N PRO A 140 -19.30 12.99 3.48
CA PRO A 140 -20.00 11.72 3.25
C PRO A 140 -20.19 11.38 1.75
N ASP A 141 -20.20 12.39 0.88
CA ASP A 141 -20.42 12.22 -0.56
C ASP A 141 -19.17 11.80 -1.35
N THR A 142 -18.02 11.60 -0.68
CA THR A 142 -16.78 11.22 -1.37
C THR A 142 -16.79 9.72 -1.68
N ALA A 143 -16.72 9.36 -2.97
CA ALA A 143 -16.62 7.96 -3.39
C ALA A 143 -15.40 7.27 -2.73
N THR A 144 -15.63 6.08 -2.17
CA THR A 144 -14.58 5.30 -1.51
C THR A 144 -13.68 4.67 -2.56
N LEU A 145 -12.43 5.14 -2.60
CA LEU A 145 -11.37 4.60 -3.44
C LEU A 145 -10.69 3.38 -2.77
N LEU A 146 -10.38 3.51 -1.47
CA LEU A 146 -9.69 2.47 -0.69
C LEU A 146 -10.28 2.39 0.71
N ARG A 147 -10.64 1.19 1.13
CA ARG A 147 -10.95 0.83 2.51
C ARG A 147 -9.74 0.18 3.15
N VAL A 148 -9.18 0.81 4.17
CA VAL A 148 -8.13 0.22 5.01
C VAL A 148 -8.80 -0.45 6.20
N ARG A 149 -8.75 -1.78 6.27
CA ARG A 149 -9.26 -2.55 7.41
C ARG A 149 -8.12 -2.88 8.34
N LEU A 150 -8.19 -2.36 9.57
CA LEU A 150 -7.24 -2.67 10.62
C LEU A 150 -7.80 -3.81 11.47
N THR A 151 -7.01 -4.87 11.64
CA THR A 151 -7.34 -6.03 12.48
C THR A 151 -6.18 -6.30 13.44
N GLY A 152 -6.42 -7.06 14.52
CA GLY A 152 -5.36 -7.43 15.46
C GLY A 152 -5.43 -6.58 16.72
N ARG A 153 -4.28 -6.20 17.30
CA ARG A 153 -4.20 -5.72 18.68
C ARG A 153 -3.31 -4.49 18.84
N SER A 154 -3.82 -3.48 19.56
CA SER A 154 -2.99 -2.41 20.11
C SER A 154 -2.91 -2.51 21.64
N ARG A 155 -1.76 -2.92 22.16
CA ARG A 155 -1.52 -3.12 23.61
C ARG A 155 -0.98 -1.89 24.34
N GLY A 156 -0.74 -0.81 23.62
CA GLY A 156 -0.17 0.44 24.15
C GLY A 156 0.47 1.34 23.10
N GLY A 157 0.13 1.13 21.83
CA GLY A 157 0.61 1.90 20.69
C GLY A 157 -0.53 2.71 20.07
N ASP A 158 -0.24 3.94 19.67
CA ASP A 158 -1.28 4.81 19.13
C ASP A 158 -1.52 4.51 17.64
N ILE A 159 -2.79 4.54 17.24
CA ILE A 159 -3.19 4.47 15.83
C ILE A 159 -3.83 5.80 15.45
N ILE A 160 -3.22 6.51 14.50
CA ILE A 160 -3.69 7.81 14.04
C ILE A 160 -3.94 7.75 12.55
N ALA A 161 -5.17 8.00 12.11
CA ALA A 161 -5.48 8.25 10.70
C ALA A 161 -5.90 9.70 10.50
N ARG A 162 -5.24 10.40 9.58
CA ARG A 162 -5.50 11.83 9.35
C ARG A 162 -5.13 12.28 7.94
N PRO A 163 -5.75 13.34 7.41
CA PRO A 163 -5.26 13.98 6.21
C PRO A 163 -3.86 14.59 6.41
N PRO A 164 -3.13 14.91 5.31
CA PRO A 164 -1.83 15.57 5.39
C PRO A 164 -1.92 16.87 6.18
N ARG A 165 -0.86 17.23 6.91
CA ARG A 165 -0.81 18.54 7.58
C ARG A 165 -0.75 19.60 6.48
N ARG A 166 -1.73 20.50 6.42
CA ARG A 166 -1.67 21.68 5.55
C ARG A 166 -0.41 22.48 5.87
N LYS A 167 0.31 22.91 4.84
CA LYS A 167 1.45 23.82 5.03
C LYS A 167 0.92 25.22 5.38
N LEU A 168 1.60 25.90 6.29
CA LEU A 168 1.22 27.25 6.75
C LEU A 168 1.08 28.26 5.60
N SER A 169 1.82 28.05 4.50
CA SER A 169 1.74 28.82 3.26
C SER A 169 0.40 28.70 2.52
N GLU A 170 -0.27 27.54 2.59
CA GLU A 170 -1.61 27.33 2.02
C GLU A 170 -2.70 28.05 2.81
N TRP A 171 -2.45 28.30 4.11
CA TRP A 171 -3.34 29.08 4.95
C TRP A 171 -3.24 30.58 4.61
N LEU A 172 -2.01 31.09 4.45
CA LEU A 172 -1.75 32.50 4.12
C LEU A 172 -2.28 32.92 2.73
N LEU A 173 -2.30 32.02 1.76
CA LEU A 173 -2.85 32.31 0.42
C LEU A 173 -4.38 32.45 0.39
N ARG A 174 -5.09 32.07 1.47
CA ARG A 174 -6.55 32.17 1.55
C ARG A 174 -7.04 33.37 2.37
N THR A 175 -6.16 34.03 3.13
CA THR A 175 -6.55 35.20 3.93
C THR A 175 -6.45 36.52 3.16
N THR A 176 -5.90 36.51 1.94
CA THR A 176 -5.67 37.74 1.15
C THR A 176 -6.69 37.99 0.04
N SER A 177 -7.70 37.13 -0.14
CA SER A 177 -8.69 37.29 -1.23
C SER A 177 -10.08 37.78 -0.79
N SER A 178 -10.26 38.29 0.43
CA SER A 178 -11.51 38.93 0.86
C SER A 178 -11.25 40.32 1.45
N GLY A 179 -11.17 41.31 0.57
CA GLY A 179 -11.04 42.72 0.94
C GLY A 179 -11.03 43.61 -0.30
N GLY A 180 -12.15 43.65 -1.03
CA GLY A 180 -12.24 44.42 -2.27
C GLY A 180 -13.65 44.51 -2.86
N ARG A 181 -14.56 45.18 -2.14
CA ARG A 181 -15.39 46.30 -2.63
C ARG A 181 -16.39 46.74 -1.58
#